data_AF-A0A1V2INS4-F1
#
_entry.id   AF-A0A1V2INS4-F1
#
_cell.length_a   1.000
_cell.length_b   1.000
_cell.length_c   1.000
_cell.angle_alpha   90.00
_cell.angle_beta   90.00
_cell.angle_gamma   90.00
#
_symmetry.space_group_name_H-M   'P 1'
#
loop_
_entity.id
_entity.type
_entity.pdbx_description
1 polymer ?
#
loop_
_entity_poly.entity_id
_entity_poly.type
_entity_poly.pdbx_seq_one_letter_code
_entity_poly.pdbx_strand_id
1 'polypeptide(L)'
;MPVVEDPNITAVAGAGANEDRVTAVRASDLYLWESSLRTEVFTEILSGTLQVRYRLLSYVGFIGDRQPAAIATVSGTGLALSAATWGP
;
A
#
# COMPACT_ATOMS: atom_id res chain seq x y z
N MET A 1 19.26 2.92 -7.25
CA MET A 1 17.96 2.25 -7.07
C MET A 1 16.91 3.35 -7.09
N PRO A 2 15.80 3.22 -7.84
CA PRO A 2 14.73 4.22 -7.79
C PRO A 2 14.15 4.25 -6.38
N VAL A 3 13.92 5.45 -5.86
CA VAL A 3 13.25 5.67 -4.58
C VAL A 3 11.83 6.09 -4.86
N VAL A 4 10.88 5.41 -4.22
CA VAL A 4 9.46 5.72 -4.28
C VAL A 4 9.03 5.99 -2.85
N GLU A 5 8.55 7.21 -2.61
CA GLU A 5 7.97 7.61 -1.33
C GLU A 5 6.47 7.32 -1.38
N ASP A 6 5.96 6.60 -0.39
CA ASP A 6 4.55 6.25 -0.30
C ASP A 6 4.01 6.50 1.12
N PRO A 7 2.94 7.31 1.28
CA PRO A 7 2.38 7.64 2.59
C PRO A 7 1.76 6.47 3.36
N ASN A 8 1.51 5.33 2.72
CA ASN A 8 0.96 4.15 3.40
C ASN A 8 2.06 3.28 4.02
N ILE A 9 3.34 3.53 3.69
CA ILE A 9 4.46 2.98 4.45
C ILE A 9 4.52 3.67 5.82
N THR A 10 4.50 2.86 6.88
CA THR A 10 4.35 3.37 8.25
C THR A 10 5.58 4.16 8.69
N ALA A 11 5.34 5.42 9.07
CA ALA A 11 6.28 6.33 9.72
C ALA A 11 6.17 6.35 11.27
N VAL A 12 5.32 5.49 11.81
CA VAL A 12 4.88 5.47 13.22
C VAL A 12 5.24 4.13 13.88
N ALA A 13 6.38 3.55 13.51
CA ALA A 13 6.89 2.36 14.20
C ALA A 13 7.67 2.78 15.49
N GLY A 14 7.76 1.89 16.48
CA GLY A 14 8.57 2.10 17.69
C GLY A 14 7.89 2.81 18.88
N ALA A 15 8.53 2.76 20.05
CA ALA A 15 8.00 3.28 21.32
C ALA A 15 7.78 4.81 21.34
N GLY A 16 8.39 5.52 20.40
CA GLY A 16 8.27 6.97 20.22
C GLY A 16 7.40 7.40 19.04
N ALA A 17 6.74 6.48 18.33
CA ALA A 17 5.83 6.77 17.21
C ALA A 17 6.44 7.59 16.05
N ASN A 18 7.76 7.54 15.87
CA ASN A 18 8.53 8.43 14.99
C ASN A 18 9.55 7.67 14.14
N GLU A 19 9.32 6.40 13.82
CA GLU A 19 10.23 5.58 13.01
C GLU A 19 9.71 5.40 11.59
N ASP A 20 10.51 5.87 10.62
CA ASP A 20 10.29 5.65 9.20
C ASP A 20 10.74 4.26 8.78
N ARG A 21 9.81 3.41 8.33
CA ARG A 21 10.14 2.06 7.86
C ARG A 21 10.50 2.07 6.39
N VAL A 22 11.72 1.64 6.06
CA VAL A 22 12.17 1.56 4.66
C VAL A 22 12.14 0.10 4.20
N THR A 23 11.45 -0.17 3.09
CA THR A 23 11.42 -1.51 2.48
C THR A 23 12.14 -1.49 1.15
N ALA A 24 13.24 -2.26 1.05
CA ALA A 24 13.91 -2.52 -0.20
C ALA A 24 13.27 -3.75 -0.86
N VAL A 25 12.75 -3.56 -2.08
CA VAL A 25 12.13 -4.64 -2.86
C VAL A 25 12.79 -4.77 -4.21
N ARG A 26 12.93 -6.01 -4.67
CA ARG A 26 13.20 -6.32 -6.07
C ARG A 26 11.87 -6.54 -6.79
N ALA A 27 11.34 -5.47 -7.39
CA ALA A 27 10.04 -5.50 -8.05
C ALA A 27 9.92 -6.52 -9.19
N SER A 28 11.03 -6.90 -9.86
CA SER A 28 11.01 -7.91 -10.93
C SER A 28 10.64 -9.31 -10.46
N ASP A 29 10.86 -9.62 -9.17
CA ASP A 29 10.68 -10.97 -8.65
C ASP A 29 9.31 -11.16 -8.00
N LEU A 30 8.59 -10.05 -7.82
CA LEU A 30 7.27 -9.93 -7.23
C LEU A 30 6.20 -9.87 -8.35
N TYR A 31 5.27 -10.82 -8.33
CA TYR A 31 4.17 -10.86 -9.31
C TYR A 31 2.90 -10.30 -8.71
N LEU A 32 2.31 -9.35 -9.44
CA LEU A 32 1.01 -8.75 -9.16
C LEU A 32 0.04 -9.19 -10.26
N TRP A 33 -1.07 -9.78 -9.86
CA TRP A 33 -2.14 -10.19 -10.77
C TRP A 33 -3.32 -9.27 -10.60
N GLU A 34 -3.68 -8.60 -11.68
CA GLU A 34 -4.82 -7.70 -11.72
C GLU A 34 -5.78 -8.11 -12.84
N SER A 35 -7.07 -8.04 -12.54
CA SER A 35 -8.12 -8.16 -13.55
C SER A 35 -8.46 -6.78 -14.10
N SER A 36 -8.88 -6.74 -15.37
CA SER A 36 -9.39 -5.52 -16.01
C SER A 36 -10.53 -4.92 -15.18
N LEU A 37 -10.55 -3.59 -15.05
CA LEU A 37 -11.65 -2.87 -14.40
C LEU A 37 -12.99 -3.22 -15.08
N ARG A 38 -13.96 -3.66 -14.28
CA ARG A 38 -15.34 -3.91 -14.72
C ARG A 38 -16.27 -2.89 -14.10
N THR A 39 -16.98 -2.16 -14.96
CA THR A 39 -18.07 -1.26 -14.60
C THR A 39 -19.39 -1.92 -14.95
N GLU A 40 -20.28 -1.98 -13.98
CA GLU A 40 -21.63 -2.51 -14.16
C GLU A 40 -22.64 -1.53 -13.59
N VAL A 41 -23.75 -1.38 -14.31
CA VAL A 41 -24.86 -0.51 -13.94
C VAL A 41 -26.07 -1.39 -13.68
N PHE A 42 -26.65 -1.26 -12.50
CA PHE A 42 -27.91 -1.91 -12.14
C PHE A 42 -28.99 -0.83 -12.10
N THR A 43 -29.95 -0.91 -13.02
CA THR A 43 -31.09 0.01 -13.12
C THR A 43 -32.31 -0.49 -12.34
N GLU A 44 -32.35 -1.79 -12.04
CA GLU A 44 -33.41 -2.43 -11.27
C GLU A 44 -32.86 -2.84 -9.90
N ILE A 45 -33.02 -1.95 -8.92
CA ILE A 45 -32.75 -2.26 -7.53
C ILE A 45 -34.07 -2.22 -6.81
N LEU A 46 -34.50 -3.37 -6.28
CA LEU A 46 -35.57 -3.56 -5.29
C LEU A 46 -36.62 -2.44 -5.33
N SER A 47 -37.75 -2.69 -6.01
CA SER A 47 -38.91 -1.85 -6.40
C SER A 47 -39.50 -0.81 -5.40
N GLY A 48 -38.82 -0.46 -4.31
CA GLY A 48 -39.25 0.50 -3.28
C GLY A 48 -38.61 1.90 -3.36
N THR A 49 -37.58 2.13 -4.19
CA THR A 49 -36.98 3.48 -4.33
C THR A 49 -36.33 3.69 -5.70
N LEU A 50 -36.51 4.88 -6.29
CA LEU A 50 -35.86 5.31 -7.53
C LEU A 50 -34.36 5.55 -7.30
N GLN A 51 -33.53 4.53 -7.52
CA GLN A 51 -32.07 4.61 -7.41
C GLN A 51 -31.39 3.75 -8.48
N VAL A 52 -30.20 4.16 -8.93
CA VAL A 52 -29.32 3.39 -9.82
C VAL A 52 -28.06 3.01 -9.04
N ARG A 53 -27.65 1.74 -9.07
CA ARG A 53 -26.42 1.26 -8.41
C ARG A 53 -25.34 1.05 -9.45
N TYR A 54 -24.21 1.70 -9.21
CA TYR A 54 -22.98 1.51 -9.97
C TYR A 54 -22.05 0.60 -9.18
N ARG A 55 -21.54 -0.44 -9.84
CA ARG A 55 -20.52 -1.34 -9.28
C ARG A 55 -19.25 -1.22 -10.13
N LEU A 56 -18.16 -0.79 -9.50
CA LEU A 56 -16.83 -0.84 -10.07
C LEU A 56 -16.04 -1.90 -9.32
N LEU A 57 -15.59 -2.93 -10.03
CA LEU A 57 -14.80 -3.99 -9.44
C LEU A 57 -13.55 -4.27 -10.27
N SER A 58 -12.46 -4.55 -9.57
CA SER A 58 -11.28 -5.21 -10.10
C SER A 58 -10.80 -6.19 -9.04
N TYR A 59 -10.26 -7.32 -9.49
CA TYR A 59 -9.65 -8.31 -8.61
C TYR A 59 -8.15 -8.10 -8.64
N VAL A 60 -7.54 -8.01 -7.46
CA VAL A 60 -6.09 -7.92 -7.29
C VAL A 60 -5.62 -9.05 -6.37
N GLY A 61 -4.53 -9.71 -6.76
CA GLY A 61 -3.86 -10.74 -5.98
C GLY A 61 -2.35 -10.50 -6.00
N PHE A 62 -1.72 -10.62 -4.84
CA PHE A 62 -0.27 -10.46 -4.68
C PHE A 62 0.29 -11.67 -3.94
N ILE A 63 1.35 -12.29 -4.48
CA ILE A 63 2.05 -13.42 -3.85
C ILE A 63 3.48 -12.97 -3.53
N GLY A 64 3.69 -12.53 -2.29
CA GLY A 64 4.99 -12.04 -1.81
C GLY A 64 5.97 -13.14 -1.36
N ASP A 65 5.48 -14.32 -1.00
CA ASP A 65 6.30 -15.39 -0.37
C ASP A 65 6.96 -16.35 -1.38
N ARG A 66 6.87 -16.07 -2.68
CA ARG A 66 7.57 -16.88 -3.70
C ARG A 66 9.08 -16.77 -3.56
N GLN A 67 9.57 -15.58 -3.19
CA GLN A 67 10.97 -15.31 -2.87
C GLN A 67 11.05 -14.34 -1.70
N PRO A 68 10.95 -14.83 -0.45
CA PRO A 68 10.95 -13.96 0.73
C PRO A 68 12.24 -13.14 0.87
N ALA A 69 13.36 -13.62 0.31
CA ALA A 69 14.62 -12.88 0.25
C ALA A 69 14.60 -11.66 -0.69
N ALA A 70 13.57 -11.50 -1.54
CA ALA A 70 13.43 -10.37 -2.45
C ALA A 70 12.90 -9.10 -1.77
N ILE A 71 12.43 -9.21 -0.51
CA ILE A 71 11.91 -8.12 0.30
C ILE A 71 12.78 -8.05 1.56
N ALA A 72 13.46 -6.92 1.75
CA ALA A 72 14.20 -6.63 2.97
C ALA A 72 13.62 -5.36 3.59
N THR A 73 13.26 -5.43 4.87
CA THR A 73 12.80 -4.25 5.59
C THR A 73 13.83 -3.82 6.62
N VAL A 74 14.16 -2.53 6.57
CA VAL A 74 15.04 -1.89 7.53
C VAL A 74 14.17 -1.22 8.58
N SER A 75 14.41 -1.58 9.85
CA SER A 75 13.82 -0.95 11.04
C SER A 75 14.85 -0.79 12.13
N GLY A 76 14.65 0.21 12.97
CA GLY A 76 15.43 0.45 14.16
C GLY A 76 15.45 1.92 14.56
N THR A 77 16.05 2.17 15.73
CA THR A 77 16.15 3.50 16.34
C THR A 77 16.97 4.51 15.54
N GLY A 78 17.76 4.06 14.56
CA GLY A 78 18.48 4.93 13.63
C GLY A 78 17.60 5.60 12.57
N LEU A 79 16.35 5.14 12.41
CA LEU A 79 15.31 5.74 11.57
C LEU A 79 14.26 6.47 12.39
N ALA A 80 14.48 6.58 13.72
CA ALA A 80 13.65 7.39 14.57
C ALA A 80 14.01 8.87 14.37
N LEU A 81 13.01 9.74 14.32
CA LEU A 81 13.21 11.18 14.28
C LEU A 81 13.96 11.62 15.56
N SER A 82 15.29 11.73 15.47
CA SER A 82 16.08 12.40 16.50
C SER A 82 15.76 13.88 16.39
N ALA A 83 15.36 14.53 17.48
CA ALA A 83 15.13 15.97 17.49
C ALA A 83 16.45 16.73 17.22
N ALA A 84 16.86 16.81 15.96
CA ALA A 84 17.81 17.79 15.48
C ALA A 84 16.98 18.95 14.96
N THR A 85 16.78 19.93 15.84
CA THR A 85 16.35 21.28 15.49
C THR A 85 17.29 21.81 14.41
N TRP A 86 16.93 21.62 13.14
CA TRP A 86 17.51 22.44 12.10
C TRP A 86 16.88 23.82 12.28
N GLY A 87 17.63 24.70 12.96
CA GLY A 87 17.23 26.07 13.23
C GLY A 87 16.99 26.85 11.93
N PRO A 88 16.37 28.04 12.03
CA PRO A 88 15.86 28.79 10.88
C PRO A 88 16.90 29.06 9.80
#